data_AF-A0A962CGZ9-F1
#
_entry.id   AF-A0A962CGZ9-F1
#
_cell.length_a   1.000
_cell.length_b   1.000
_cell.length_c   1.000
_cell.angle_alpha   90.00
_cell.angle_beta   90.00
_cell.angle_gamma   90.00
#
_symmetry.space_group_name_H-M   'P 1'
#
loop_
_entity.id
_entity.type
_entity.pdbx_description
1 polymer ?
#
loop_
_entity_poly.entity_id
_entity_poly.type
_entity_poly.pdbx_seq_one_letter_code
_entity_poly.pdbx_strand_id
1 'polypeptide(L)'
;MTNKPEAPVPVEDRFPEDDLRYVRNRTFAEIAIGDRACIERCLTASDVQLFAVISGDDNPQHVDAEFASSTRFHGVIAHGMWGGALISALLGTRLPGPGTIYLGQTLRFLAPVRVGDTLKISVEVTARDEATRELALACRCINQDGREVIAGEARVIAPEEKIVRRRATLPDVRLSDGDGVRRLLDAVHDLPAVRCAVVHPCDEASLSAALEARDANLIVPVLVGPRVRLETVAKAAGLDLDDVEIEDVGHSHAAAARAVELARAGKVDALMKGSLHTDEFIGAALDRELGLRTARRFSHCYLMQTPGYPRPFIITDAAINIAPDLDA
;
A
#
# COMPACT_ATOMS: atom_id res chain seq x y z
N MET A 1 17.17 58.12 34.97
CA MET A 1 18.03 57.10 34.35
C MET A 1 17.21 56.44 33.25
N THR A 2 17.47 56.83 32.00
CA THR A 2 16.78 56.34 30.82
C THR A 2 17.25 54.93 30.51
N ASN A 3 16.32 53.96 30.56
CA ASN A 3 16.59 52.59 30.13
C ASN A 3 16.72 52.60 28.60
N LYS A 4 17.95 52.44 28.10
CA LYS A 4 18.20 52.22 26.67
C LYS A 4 17.61 50.85 26.30
N PRO A 5 16.84 50.72 25.21
CA PRO A 5 16.44 49.41 24.71
C PRO A 5 17.69 48.62 24.32
N GLU A 6 17.82 47.40 24.85
CA GLU A 6 18.85 46.46 24.43
C GLU A 6 18.76 46.23 22.92
N ALA A 7 19.91 46.20 22.25
CA ALA A 7 19.99 45.95 20.82
C ALA A 7 19.39 44.55 20.50
N PRO A 8 18.66 44.39 19.38
CA PRO A 8 18.12 43.10 19.00
C PRO A 8 19.26 42.09 18.81
N VAL A 9 19.20 41.01 19.58
CA VAL A 9 20.11 39.86 19.49
C VAL A 9 20.09 39.30 18.06
N PRO A 10 21.24 39.09 17.39
CA PRO A 10 21.32 38.49 16.07
C PRO A 10 20.55 37.17 15.98
N VAL A 11 19.97 36.88 14.82
CA VAL A 11 19.21 35.61 14.60
C VAL A 11 20.08 34.38 14.86
N GLU A 12 21.38 34.49 14.63
CA GLU A 12 22.40 33.46 14.84
C GLU A 12 22.54 33.06 16.32
N ASP A 13 22.42 34.01 17.25
CA ASP A 13 22.55 33.76 18.69
C ASP A 13 21.28 33.14 19.32
N ARG A 14 20.19 33.01 18.55
CA ARG A 14 18.91 32.48 19.04
C ARG A 14 18.72 30.98 18.78
N PHE A 15 19.52 30.36 17.92
CA PHE A 15 19.30 28.97 17.49
C PHE A 15 20.63 28.22 17.32
N PRO A 16 20.85 27.08 18.02
CA PRO A 16 22.07 26.28 17.85
C PRO A 16 22.31 25.88 16.40
N GLU A 17 23.56 25.91 15.93
CA GLU A 17 23.94 25.56 14.55
C GLU A 17 23.43 24.18 14.11
N ASP A 18 23.42 23.21 15.03
CA ASP A 18 23.06 21.81 14.76
C ASP A 18 21.58 21.46 15.02
N ASP A 19 20.72 22.43 15.32
CA ASP A 19 19.30 22.15 15.55
C ASP A 19 18.59 21.76 14.25
N LEU A 20 18.34 20.45 14.09
CA LEU A 20 17.71 19.82 12.93
C LEU A 20 16.24 20.24 12.74
N ARG A 21 15.59 20.85 13.75
CA ARG A 21 14.21 21.37 13.63
C ARG A 21 14.12 22.56 12.67
N TYR A 22 15.25 23.18 12.34
CA TYR A 22 15.32 24.33 11.47
C TYR A 22 16.03 24.00 10.15
N VAL A 23 15.59 24.66 9.09
CA VAL A 23 16.33 24.78 7.83
C VAL A 23 16.92 26.18 7.77
N ARG A 24 18.20 26.26 7.37
CA ARG A 24 18.97 27.50 7.32
C ARG A 24 19.83 27.53 6.08
N ASN A 25 20.12 28.71 5.57
CA ASN A 25 21.00 28.89 4.42
C ASN A 25 22.40 29.33 4.83
N ARG A 26 23.30 29.30 3.85
CA ARG A 26 24.52 30.08 3.82
C ARG A 26 24.37 31.17 2.78
N THR A 27 24.69 32.41 3.14
CA THR A 27 24.62 33.52 2.19
C THR A 27 25.77 33.45 1.19
N PHE A 28 25.66 34.15 0.07
CA PHE A 28 26.73 34.20 -0.93
C PHE A 28 28.08 34.61 -0.32
N ALA A 29 28.09 35.55 0.63
CA ALA A 29 29.29 36.02 1.32
C ALA A 29 29.93 34.97 2.25
N GLU A 30 29.13 34.04 2.79
CA GLU A 30 29.58 32.97 3.67
C GLU A 30 30.12 31.76 2.90
N ILE A 31 29.89 31.67 1.58
CA ILE A 31 30.22 30.50 0.76
C ILE A 31 31.56 30.73 0.05
N ALA A 32 32.45 29.76 0.12
CA ALA A 32 33.75 29.72 -0.55
C ALA A 32 33.82 28.58 -1.58
N ILE A 33 34.75 28.71 -2.53
CA ILE A 33 35.10 27.60 -3.43
C ILE A 33 35.65 26.45 -2.58
N GLY A 34 35.20 25.22 -2.87
CA GLY A 34 35.54 24.02 -2.10
C GLY A 34 34.58 23.72 -0.95
N ASP A 35 33.61 24.59 -0.66
CA ASP A 35 32.54 24.27 0.28
C ASP A 35 31.68 23.10 -0.21
N ARG A 36 31.30 22.21 0.71
CA ARG A 36 30.58 20.98 0.40
C ARG A 36 29.39 20.77 1.32
N ALA A 37 28.37 20.12 0.77
CA ALA A 37 27.29 19.53 1.56
C ALA A 37 26.98 18.14 1.02
N CYS A 38 26.44 17.27 1.88
CA CYS A 38 25.95 15.97 1.46
C CYS A 38 24.72 15.52 2.25
N ILE A 39 23.98 14.59 1.66
CA ILE A 39 22.96 13.78 2.30
C ILE A 39 23.14 12.32 1.88
N GLU A 40 22.68 11.41 2.74
CA GLU A 40 22.63 9.98 2.43
C GLU A 40 21.18 9.53 2.41
N ARG A 41 20.82 8.71 1.41
CA ARG A 41 19.48 8.15 1.23
C ARG A 41 19.56 6.72 0.72
N CYS A 42 18.91 5.81 1.44
CA CYS A 42 18.63 4.46 0.97
C CYS A 42 17.39 4.49 0.08
N LEU A 43 17.49 3.89 -1.11
CA LEU A 43 16.36 3.76 -2.02
C LEU A 43 15.44 2.62 -1.57
N THR A 44 14.17 2.93 -1.33
CA THR A 44 13.14 1.94 -0.99
C THR A 44 12.22 1.65 -2.17
N ALA A 45 11.47 0.54 -2.10
CA ALA A 45 10.42 0.26 -3.08
C ALA A 45 9.36 1.37 -3.11
N SER A 46 9.02 1.93 -1.95
CA SER A 46 8.07 3.05 -1.84
C SER A 46 8.58 4.32 -2.51
N ASP A 47 9.89 4.57 -2.53
CA ASP A 47 10.45 5.70 -3.26
C ASP A 47 10.26 5.55 -4.78
N VAL A 48 10.47 4.33 -5.32
CA VAL A 48 10.28 4.04 -6.75
C VAL A 48 8.81 4.22 -7.14
N GLN A 49 7.89 3.67 -6.34
CA GLN A 49 6.45 3.82 -6.57
C GLN A 49 6.01 5.28 -6.47
N LEU A 50 6.43 6.00 -5.41
CA LEU A 50 6.08 7.41 -5.24
C LEU A 50 6.65 8.26 -6.37
N PHE A 51 7.88 7.98 -6.82
CA PHE A 51 8.47 8.68 -7.94
C PHE A 51 7.67 8.46 -9.22
N ALA A 52 7.29 7.22 -9.53
CA ALA A 52 6.43 6.90 -10.68
C ALA A 52 5.11 7.68 -10.64
N VAL A 53 4.47 7.76 -9.47
CA VAL A 53 3.22 8.52 -9.27
C VAL A 53 3.41 10.02 -9.53
N ILE A 54 4.46 10.64 -8.98
CA ILE A 54 4.66 12.10 -9.14
C ILE A 54 5.21 12.48 -10.51
N SER A 55 5.98 11.60 -11.16
CA SER A 55 6.60 11.87 -12.46
C SER A 55 5.72 11.45 -13.64
N GLY A 56 4.76 10.55 -13.41
CA GLY A 56 3.99 9.88 -14.47
C GLY A 56 4.84 8.89 -15.28
N ASP A 57 5.98 8.44 -14.74
CA ASP A 57 6.86 7.47 -15.40
C ASP A 57 6.56 6.07 -14.88
N ASP A 58 5.59 5.42 -15.53
CA ASP A 58 5.13 4.07 -15.27
C ASP A 58 5.87 3.01 -16.09
N ASN A 59 7.08 3.33 -16.59
CA ASN A 59 7.87 2.39 -17.37
C ASN A 59 8.04 1.06 -16.60
N PRO A 60 7.72 -0.09 -17.23
CA PRO A 60 7.71 -1.37 -16.53
C PRO A 60 9.09 -1.78 -15.98
N GLN A 61 10.18 -1.19 -16.47
CA GLN A 61 11.51 -1.36 -15.88
C GLN A 61 11.60 -0.91 -14.41
N HIS A 62 10.70 -0.02 -13.97
CA HIS A 62 10.66 0.55 -12.63
C HIS A 62 9.54 -0.03 -11.76
N VAL A 63 8.39 -0.39 -12.34
CA VAL A 63 7.18 -0.72 -11.57
C VAL A 63 6.70 -2.17 -11.70
N ASP A 64 7.24 -2.93 -12.66
CA ASP A 64 6.87 -4.32 -12.89
C ASP A 64 8.07 -5.24 -12.63
N ALA A 65 7.99 -6.03 -11.55
CA ALA A 65 9.06 -6.93 -11.16
C ALA A 65 9.26 -8.10 -12.15
N GLU A 66 8.18 -8.59 -12.78
CA GLU A 66 8.25 -9.68 -13.74
C GLU A 66 8.95 -9.20 -15.02
N PHE A 67 8.48 -8.07 -15.56
CA PHE A 67 9.13 -7.45 -16.71
C PHE A 67 10.59 -7.10 -16.41
N ALA A 68 10.87 -6.41 -15.30
CA ALA A 68 12.21 -5.96 -14.96
C ALA A 68 13.21 -7.12 -14.75
N SER A 69 12.73 -8.28 -14.27
CA SER A 69 13.56 -9.49 -14.12
C SER A 69 13.99 -10.08 -15.46
N SER A 70 13.18 -9.91 -16.50
CA SER A 70 13.49 -10.37 -17.86
C SER A 70 14.51 -9.49 -18.60
N THR A 71 14.77 -8.27 -18.12
CA THR A 71 15.68 -7.34 -18.79
C THR A 71 17.14 -7.58 -18.41
N ARG A 72 18.07 -6.93 -19.12
CA ARG A 72 19.51 -6.94 -18.80
C ARG A 72 19.85 -6.47 -17.38
N PHE A 73 18.90 -5.84 -16.68
CA PHE A 73 19.08 -5.36 -15.33
C PHE A 73 18.66 -6.39 -14.28
N HIS A 74 17.97 -7.49 -14.66
CA HIS A 74 17.59 -8.58 -13.77
C HIS A 74 16.89 -8.11 -12.48
N GLY A 75 15.95 -7.18 -12.62
CA GLY A 75 15.17 -6.62 -11.52
C GLY A 75 14.94 -5.12 -11.64
N VAL A 76 14.12 -4.60 -10.74
CA VAL A 76 13.74 -3.18 -10.69
C VAL A 76 14.95 -2.30 -10.39
N ILE A 77 15.03 -1.18 -11.11
CA ILE A 77 16.00 -0.10 -10.88
C ILE A 77 15.26 1.21 -10.66
N ALA A 78 15.89 2.17 -9.96
CA ALA A 78 15.33 3.49 -9.75
C ALA A 78 15.21 4.28 -11.05
N HIS A 79 14.28 5.23 -11.09
CA HIS A 79 14.30 6.33 -12.05
C HIS A 79 15.57 7.15 -11.83
N GLY A 80 16.38 7.37 -12.87
CA GLY A 80 17.63 8.13 -12.74
C GLY A 80 17.39 9.53 -12.14
N MET A 81 16.24 10.14 -12.46
CA MET A 81 15.87 11.46 -11.98
C MET A 81 15.54 11.52 -10.47
N TRP A 82 15.37 10.38 -9.80
CA TRP A 82 15.31 10.33 -8.34
C TRP A 82 16.55 10.96 -7.70
N GLY A 83 17.74 10.68 -8.24
CA GLY A 83 18.98 11.33 -7.78
C GLY A 83 19.00 12.84 -8.08
N GLY A 84 18.42 13.27 -9.20
CA GLY A 84 18.26 14.70 -9.53
C GLY A 84 17.36 15.43 -8.53
N ALA A 85 16.26 14.80 -8.10
CA ALA A 85 15.39 15.33 -7.05
C ALA A 85 16.12 15.48 -5.70
N LEU A 86 17.01 14.54 -5.36
CA LEU A 86 17.83 14.61 -4.15
C LEU A 86 18.90 15.72 -4.22
N ILE A 87 19.51 15.95 -5.39
CA ILE A 87 20.41 17.10 -5.62
C ILE A 87 19.65 18.41 -5.42
N SER A 88 18.45 18.53 -6.00
CA SER A 88 17.58 19.69 -5.81
C SER A 88 17.28 19.95 -4.33
N ALA A 89 16.95 18.89 -3.57
CA ALA A 89 16.72 18.98 -2.14
C ALA A 89 17.96 19.46 -1.37
N LEU A 90 19.16 19.01 -1.76
CA LEU A 90 20.42 19.43 -1.13
C LEU A 90 20.69 20.92 -1.37
N LEU A 91 20.50 21.41 -2.60
CA LEU A 91 20.67 22.81 -2.97
C LEU A 91 19.68 23.72 -2.23
N GLY A 92 18.41 23.33 -2.18
CA GLY A 92 17.36 24.13 -1.54
C GLY A 92 17.33 24.07 -0.01
N THR A 93 18.01 23.10 0.63
CA THR A 93 17.89 22.90 2.09
C THR A 93 19.19 22.84 2.87
N ARG A 94 20.35 22.75 2.20
CA ARG A 94 21.67 22.67 2.86
C ARG A 94 22.67 23.68 2.32
N LEU A 95 23.01 23.63 1.02
CA LEU A 95 24.03 24.48 0.42
C LEU A 95 23.64 24.87 -1.02
N PRO A 96 23.32 26.15 -1.29
CA PRO A 96 23.27 27.27 -0.35
C PRO A 96 22.13 27.19 0.68
N GLY A 97 21.05 26.48 0.40
CA GLY A 97 19.90 26.34 1.28
C GLY A 97 18.73 27.28 0.93
N PRO A 98 17.82 27.60 1.88
CA PRO A 98 16.67 28.45 1.63
C PRO A 98 17.01 29.77 0.93
N GLY A 99 16.20 30.15 -0.05
CA GLY A 99 16.42 31.36 -0.87
C GLY A 99 17.30 31.14 -2.10
N THR A 100 17.87 29.95 -2.28
CA THR A 100 18.60 29.59 -3.51
C THR A 100 17.66 29.61 -4.72
N ILE A 101 18.09 30.22 -5.83
CA ILE A 101 17.39 30.16 -7.12
C ILE A 101 18.14 29.18 -8.03
N TYR A 102 17.43 28.17 -8.52
CA TYR A 102 18.02 27.10 -9.30
C TYR A 102 17.96 27.42 -10.80
N LEU A 103 19.11 27.69 -11.43
CA LEU A 103 19.18 28.16 -12.82
C LEU A 103 19.31 27.02 -13.84
N GLY A 104 20.02 25.96 -13.48
CA GLY A 104 20.21 24.84 -14.38
C GLY A 104 20.97 23.69 -13.75
N GLN A 105 20.78 22.50 -14.34
CA GLN A 105 21.41 21.27 -13.90
C GLN A 105 21.77 20.41 -15.11
N THR A 106 22.97 19.84 -15.09
CA THR A 106 23.39 18.79 -16.02
C THR A 106 23.55 17.48 -15.28
N LEU A 107 23.11 16.36 -15.85
CA LEU A 107 23.25 15.03 -15.22
C LEU A 107 23.74 14.01 -16.23
N ARG A 108 24.67 13.17 -15.79
CA ARG A 108 25.10 11.94 -16.48
C ARG A 108 24.80 10.76 -15.58
N PHE A 109 24.00 9.83 -16.07
CA PHE A 109 23.64 8.58 -15.37
C PHE A 109 24.65 7.49 -15.75
N LEU A 110 25.57 7.18 -14.85
CA LEU A 110 26.74 6.34 -15.09
C LEU A 110 26.48 4.86 -14.75
N ALA A 111 25.57 4.59 -13.82
CA ALA A 111 25.21 3.25 -13.39
C ALA A 111 23.77 3.22 -12.82
N PRO A 112 23.09 2.06 -12.90
CA PRO A 112 21.77 1.89 -12.31
C PRO A 112 21.85 1.91 -10.78
N VAL A 113 20.76 2.33 -10.15
CA VAL A 113 20.56 2.32 -8.70
C VAL A 113 19.43 1.33 -8.40
N ARG A 114 19.61 0.44 -7.43
CA ARG A 114 18.66 -0.61 -7.08
C ARG A 114 18.01 -0.33 -5.73
N VAL A 115 16.82 -0.90 -5.53
CA VAL A 115 16.18 -0.90 -4.20
C VAL A 115 17.15 -1.54 -3.19
N GLY A 116 17.37 -0.85 -2.06
CA GLY A 116 18.36 -1.20 -1.05
C GLY A 116 19.71 -0.49 -1.21
N ASP A 117 20.02 0.08 -2.37
CA ASP A 117 21.24 0.89 -2.53
C ASP A 117 21.15 2.15 -1.68
N THR A 118 22.26 2.50 -1.03
CA THR A 118 22.40 3.75 -0.30
C THR A 118 23.28 4.70 -1.08
N LEU A 119 22.69 5.83 -1.49
CA LEU A 119 23.41 6.88 -2.19
C LEU A 119 23.85 7.98 -1.23
N LYS A 120 25.12 8.35 -1.31
CA LYS A 120 25.66 9.61 -0.82
C LYS A 120 25.62 10.64 -1.93
N ILE A 121 24.75 11.63 -1.77
CA ILE A 121 24.56 12.74 -2.70
C ILE A 121 25.33 13.94 -2.16
N SER A 122 26.19 14.53 -2.99
CA SER A 122 27.04 15.66 -2.58
C SER A 122 27.08 16.75 -3.64
N VAL A 123 27.21 17.99 -3.16
CA VAL A 123 27.53 19.16 -3.98
C VAL A 123 28.80 19.81 -3.45
N GLU A 124 29.59 20.37 -4.36
CA GLU A 124 30.82 21.10 -4.06
C GLU A 124 30.88 22.37 -4.89
N VAL A 125 31.11 23.52 -4.26
CA VAL A 125 31.24 24.80 -4.97
C VAL A 125 32.55 24.82 -5.76
N THR A 126 32.45 24.93 -7.08
CA THR A 126 33.61 24.93 -7.99
C THR A 126 33.93 26.33 -8.52
N ALA A 127 32.94 27.20 -8.62
CA ALA A 127 33.13 28.59 -9.06
C ALA A 127 32.12 29.53 -8.40
N ARG A 128 32.48 30.81 -8.34
CA ARG A 128 31.67 31.91 -7.80
C ARG A 128 31.76 33.11 -8.73
N ASP A 129 30.63 33.75 -8.99
CA ASP A 129 30.55 35.02 -9.71
C ASP A 129 30.02 36.12 -8.77
N GLU A 130 30.87 37.11 -8.51
CA GLU A 130 30.55 38.24 -7.62
C GLU A 130 29.51 39.20 -8.22
N ALA A 131 29.42 39.33 -9.53
CA ALA A 131 28.51 40.26 -10.18
C ALA A 131 27.07 39.74 -10.18
N THR A 132 26.90 38.43 -10.41
CA THR A 132 25.59 37.78 -10.54
C THR A 132 25.17 37.02 -9.29
N ARG A 133 26.08 36.86 -8.31
CA ARG A 133 25.91 36.00 -7.13
C ARG A 133 25.69 34.53 -7.50
N GLU A 134 26.09 34.13 -8.70
CA GLU A 134 25.98 32.76 -9.17
C GLU A 134 27.08 31.87 -8.59
N LEU A 135 26.71 30.62 -8.35
CA LEU A 135 27.60 29.54 -7.95
C LEU A 135 27.48 28.40 -8.97
N ALA A 136 28.62 27.85 -9.37
CA ALA A 136 28.68 26.55 -10.02
C ALA A 136 29.00 25.49 -8.96
N LEU A 137 28.26 24.39 -8.95
CA LEU A 137 28.46 23.28 -8.02
C LEU A 137 28.60 21.95 -8.74
N ALA A 138 29.72 21.25 -8.53
CA ALA A 138 29.87 19.87 -8.95
C ALA A 138 28.93 18.98 -8.12
N CYS A 139 28.12 18.17 -8.79
CA CYS A 139 27.14 17.27 -8.19
C CYS A 139 27.57 15.82 -8.39
N ARG A 140 27.59 15.03 -7.31
CA ARG A 140 27.96 13.61 -7.36
C ARG A 140 27.06 12.76 -6.49
N CYS A 141 26.62 11.62 -7.03
CA CYS A 141 25.95 10.56 -6.28
C CYS A 141 26.81 9.31 -6.31
N ILE A 142 27.18 8.81 -5.14
CA ILE A 142 28.06 7.65 -4.97
C ILE A 142 27.29 6.60 -4.16
N ASN A 143 27.29 5.34 -4.60
CA ASN A 143 26.63 4.25 -3.87
C ASN A 143 27.49 3.73 -2.69
N GLN A 144 26.96 2.74 -1.97
CA GLN A 144 27.64 2.11 -0.83
C GLN A 144 28.98 1.45 -1.17
N ASP A 145 29.21 1.08 -2.43
CA ASP A 145 30.45 0.45 -2.89
C ASP A 145 31.50 1.46 -3.37
N GLY A 146 31.22 2.77 -3.21
CA GLY A 146 32.10 3.84 -3.69
C GLY A 146 32.00 4.09 -5.20
N ARG A 147 31.02 3.50 -5.89
CA ARG A 147 30.80 3.72 -7.32
C ARG A 147 30.01 4.99 -7.57
N GLU A 148 30.52 5.86 -8.44
CA GLU A 148 29.77 7.03 -8.91
C GLU A 148 28.66 6.58 -9.86
N VAL A 149 27.41 6.85 -9.47
CA VAL A 149 26.20 6.47 -10.23
C VAL A 149 25.64 7.65 -11.01
N ILE A 150 25.80 8.87 -10.51
CA ILE A 150 25.37 10.11 -11.17
C ILE A 150 26.44 11.17 -10.97
N ALA A 151 26.78 11.87 -12.05
CA ALA A 151 27.68 13.02 -12.03
C ALA A 151 27.05 14.21 -12.76
N GLY A 152 27.34 15.43 -12.35
CA GLY A 152 26.72 16.61 -12.94
C GLY A 152 27.26 17.93 -12.42
N GLU A 153 26.64 19.02 -12.87
CA GLU A 153 26.88 20.38 -12.39
C GLU A 153 25.55 21.11 -12.23
N ALA A 154 25.39 21.80 -11.10
CA ALA A 154 24.31 22.73 -10.84
C ALA A 154 24.82 24.17 -11.00
N ARG A 155 23.97 25.06 -11.53
CA ARG A 155 24.14 26.51 -11.44
C ARG A 155 23.00 27.11 -10.65
N VAL A 156 23.33 27.93 -9.67
CA VAL A 156 22.36 28.56 -8.76
C VAL A 156 22.75 30.00 -8.46
N ILE A 157 21.77 30.83 -8.12
CA ILE A 157 22.02 32.11 -7.45
C ILE A 157 21.93 31.87 -5.95
N ALA A 158 23.00 32.20 -5.21
CA ALA A 158 23.01 32.06 -3.77
C ALA A 158 22.28 33.24 -3.10
N PRO A 159 21.62 33.01 -1.95
CA PRO A 159 20.89 34.05 -1.25
C PRO A 159 21.84 35.09 -0.65
N GLU A 160 21.44 36.36 -0.64
CA GLU A 160 22.20 37.43 0.03
C GLU A 160 21.82 37.57 1.50
N GLU A 161 20.57 37.26 1.84
CA GLU A 161 20.05 37.38 3.20
C GLU A 161 20.04 36.05 3.94
N LYS A 162 20.29 36.12 5.26
CA LYS A 162 20.22 34.96 6.14
C LYS A 162 18.77 34.54 6.33
N ILE A 163 18.45 33.29 6.01
CA ILE A 163 17.12 32.71 6.18
C ILE A 163 17.19 31.53 7.13
N VAL A 164 16.42 31.60 8.22
CA VAL A 164 16.21 30.49 9.16
C VAL A 164 14.71 30.26 9.34
N ARG A 165 14.24 29.04 9.10
CA ARG A 165 12.82 28.66 9.23
C ARG A 165 12.70 27.30 9.91
N ARG A 166 11.63 27.11 10.67
CA ARG A 166 11.28 25.79 11.19
C ARG A 166 10.91 24.88 10.02
N ARG A 167 11.41 23.64 10.03
CA ARG A 167 11.05 22.63 9.01
C ARG A 167 9.56 22.31 9.11
N ALA A 168 8.90 22.21 7.96
CA ALA A 168 7.52 21.75 7.90
C ALA A 168 7.45 20.24 8.18
N THR A 169 6.41 19.82 8.89
CA THR A 169 6.06 18.40 8.99
C THR A 169 5.42 17.99 7.67
N LEU A 170 5.94 16.93 7.04
CA LEU A 170 5.35 16.36 5.83
C LEU A 170 4.21 15.38 6.19
N PRO A 171 3.20 15.22 5.32
CA PRO A 171 2.18 14.21 5.52
C PRO A 171 2.77 12.79 5.50
N ASP A 172 2.13 11.87 6.23
CA ASP A 172 2.38 10.43 6.09
C ASP A 172 1.75 9.95 4.77
N VAL A 173 2.55 9.37 3.88
CA VAL A 173 2.10 8.86 2.58
C VAL A 173 2.15 7.34 2.62
N ARG A 174 0.99 6.71 2.42
CA ARG A 174 0.87 5.24 2.39
C ARG A 174 0.45 4.79 1.01
N LEU A 175 1.27 3.95 0.41
CA LEU A 175 0.99 3.29 -0.86
C LEU A 175 0.28 1.97 -0.56
N SER A 176 -0.78 1.66 -1.32
CA SER A 176 -1.59 0.47 -1.16
C SER A 176 -1.91 -0.09 -2.52
N ASP A 177 -1.49 -1.33 -2.77
CA ASP A 177 -1.61 -1.98 -4.07
C ASP A 177 -3.03 -2.59 -4.29
N GLY A 178 -3.91 -2.52 -3.29
CA GLY A 178 -5.32 -2.89 -3.41
C GLY A 178 -5.59 -4.39 -3.60
N ASP A 179 -4.56 -5.23 -3.46
CA ASP A 179 -4.54 -6.64 -3.88
C ASP A 179 -4.95 -7.65 -2.80
N GLY A 180 -5.47 -7.19 -1.65
CA GLY A 180 -5.66 -8.07 -0.49
C GLY A 180 -6.60 -9.25 -0.73
N VAL A 181 -7.67 -9.05 -1.50
CA VAL A 181 -8.56 -10.15 -1.91
C VAL A 181 -7.83 -11.10 -2.86
N ARG A 182 -7.06 -10.57 -3.81
CA ARG A 182 -6.32 -11.37 -4.78
C ARG A 182 -5.31 -12.29 -4.08
N ARG A 183 -4.60 -11.78 -3.08
CA ARG A 183 -3.67 -12.57 -2.26
C ARG A 183 -4.35 -13.76 -1.56
N LEU A 184 -5.56 -13.57 -1.04
CA LEU A 184 -6.33 -14.65 -0.40
C LEU A 184 -6.78 -15.69 -1.42
N LEU A 185 -7.20 -15.25 -2.61
CA LEU A 185 -7.57 -16.15 -3.71
C LEU A 185 -6.35 -16.95 -4.22
N ASP A 186 -5.21 -16.30 -4.40
CA ASP A 186 -3.97 -16.97 -4.82
C ASP A 186 -3.51 -17.99 -3.77
N ALA A 187 -3.70 -17.71 -2.48
CA ALA A 187 -3.34 -18.63 -1.39
C ALA A 187 -4.17 -19.92 -1.36
N VAL A 188 -5.36 -19.93 -1.98
CA VAL A 188 -6.24 -21.11 -2.04
C VAL A 188 -6.36 -21.72 -3.43
N HIS A 189 -5.73 -21.12 -4.44
CA HIS A 189 -5.85 -21.51 -5.84
C HIS A 189 -5.56 -23.00 -6.09
N ASP A 190 -4.56 -23.56 -5.41
CA ASP A 190 -4.11 -24.95 -5.58
C ASP A 190 -4.83 -25.93 -4.62
N LEU A 191 -5.79 -25.47 -3.83
CA LEU A 191 -6.57 -26.30 -2.93
C LEU A 191 -7.82 -26.87 -3.63
N PRO A 192 -8.30 -28.07 -3.23
CA PRO A 192 -9.54 -28.60 -3.78
C PRO A 192 -10.74 -27.74 -3.40
N ALA A 193 -11.67 -27.56 -4.34
CA ALA A 193 -12.92 -26.85 -4.12
C ALA A 193 -13.74 -27.50 -2.99
N VAL A 194 -14.31 -26.69 -2.10
CA VAL A 194 -15.10 -27.16 -0.96
C VAL A 194 -16.51 -27.52 -1.41
N ARG A 195 -16.99 -28.73 -1.11
CA ARG A 195 -18.37 -29.09 -1.46
C ARG A 195 -19.34 -28.38 -0.52
N CYS A 196 -20.11 -27.44 -1.05
CA CYS A 196 -20.85 -26.46 -0.24
C CYS A 196 -22.35 -26.51 -0.54
N ALA A 197 -23.17 -26.72 0.49
CA ALA A 197 -24.62 -26.54 0.36
C ALA A 197 -24.96 -25.05 0.40
N VAL A 198 -25.44 -24.51 -0.71
CA VAL A 198 -25.94 -23.13 -0.80
C VAL A 198 -27.43 -23.15 -0.49
N VAL A 199 -27.80 -22.59 0.65
CA VAL A 199 -29.12 -22.75 1.25
C VAL A 199 -30.04 -21.64 0.80
N HIS A 200 -31.10 -22.00 0.09
CA HIS A 200 -32.12 -21.10 -0.43
C HIS A 200 -31.57 -19.89 -1.23
N PRO A 201 -30.73 -20.06 -2.27
CA PRO A 201 -30.25 -18.95 -3.08
C PRO A 201 -31.31 -18.50 -4.11
N CYS A 202 -32.47 -18.07 -3.62
CA CYS A 202 -33.62 -17.71 -4.45
C CYS A 202 -33.66 -16.20 -4.81
N ASP A 203 -32.50 -15.55 -4.83
CA ASP A 203 -32.30 -14.21 -5.39
C ASP A 203 -31.05 -14.19 -6.27
N GLU A 204 -30.90 -13.14 -7.08
CA GLU A 204 -29.79 -13.00 -8.02
C GLU A 204 -28.44 -12.95 -7.29
N ALA A 205 -28.32 -12.16 -6.23
CA ALA A 205 -27.05 -11.93 -5.55
C ALA A 205 -26.46 -13.19 -4.91
N SER A 206 -27.28 -14.03 -4.28
CA SER A 206 -26.81 -15.27 -3.66
C SER A 206 -26.55 -16.37 -4.69
N LEU A 207 -27.34 -16.43 -5.76
CA LEU A 207 -27.16 -17.41 -6.82
C LEU A 207 -25.91 -17.09 -7.67
N SER A 208 -25.73 -15.84 -8.07
CA SER A 208 -24.55 -15.41 -8.83
C SER A 208 -23.27 -15.65 -8.02
N ALA A 209 -23.25 -15.28 -6.74
CA ALA A 209 -22.09 -15.50 -5.88
C ALA A 209 -21.69 -16.98 -5.77
N ALA A 210 -22.67 -17.89 -5.71
CA ALA A 210 -22.40 -19.33 -5.68
C ALA A 210 -21.80 -19.85 -6.99
N LEU A 211 -22.29 -19.36 -8.13
CA LEU A 211 -21.81 -19.75 -9.45
C LEU A 211 -20.45 -19.12 -9.78
N GLU A 212 -20.22 -17.87 -9.41
CA GLU A 212 -18.90 -17.23 -9.50
C GLU A 212 -17.86 -17.98 -8.66
N ALA A 213 -18.23 -18.42 -7.45
CA ALA A 213 -17.35 -19.23 -6.61
C ALA A 213 -17.09 -20.64 -7.20
N ARG A 214 -18.07 -21.23 -7.91
CA ARG A 214 -17.88 -22.46 -8.69
C ARG A 214 -16.88 -22.23 -9.83
N ASP A 215 -17.08 -21.19 -10.62
CA ASP A 215 -16.27 -20.88 -11.79
C ASP A 215 -14.83 -20.53 -11.41
N ALA A 216 -14.63 -19.98 -10.20
CA ALA A 216 -13.32 -19.74 -9.59
C ALA A 216 -12.71 -20.98 -8.90
N ASN A 217 -13.34 -22.16 -9.00
CA ASN A 217 -12.92 -23.42 -8.35
C ASN A 217 -12.78 -23.31 -6.81
N LEU A 218 -13.57 -22.45 -6.17
CA LEU A 218 -13.56 -22.27 -4.70
C LEU A 218 -14.52 -23.25 -4.02
N ILE A 219 -15.68 -23.50 -4.64
CA ILE A 219 -16.68 -24.43 -4.13
C ILE A 219 -17.24 -25.35 -5.22
N VAL A 220 -17.70 -26.53 -4.81
CA VAL A 220 -18.61 -27.38 -5.60
C VAL A 220 -20.01 -27.17 -5.02
N PRO A 221 -20.87 -26.33 -5.64
CA PRO A 221 -22.14 -25.96 -5.04
C PRO A 221 -23.17 -27.08 -5.13
N VAL A 222 -23.93 -27.26 -4.05
CA VAL A 222 -25.19 -28.03 -4.00
C VAL A 222 -26.30 -27.04 -3.63
N LEU A 223 -27.16 -26.69 -4.58
CA LEU A 223 -28.22 -25.70 -4.34
C LEU A 223 -29.39 -26.39 -3.63
N VAL A 224 -29.76 -25.89 -2.45
CA VAL A 224 -30.87 -26.44 -1.67
C VAL A 224 -32.01 -25.44 -1.65
N GLY A 225 -33.09 -25.69 -2.37
CA GLY A 225 -34.20 -24.75 -2.48
C GLY A 225 -35.26 -25.15 -3.50
N PRO A 226 -36.33 -24.34 -3.66
CA PRO A 226 -37.37 -24.65 -4.63
C PRO A 226 -36.81 -24.56 -6.06
N ARG A 227 -36.75 -25.69 -6.76
CA ARG A 227 -36.16 -25.79 -8.10
C ARG A 227 -36.72 -24.74 -9.07
N VAL A 228 -38.04 -24.60 -9.10
CA VAL A 228 -38.74 -23.64 -9.98
C VAL A 228 -38.26 -22.20 -9.72
N ARG A 229 -38.01 -21.83 -8.46
CA ARG A 229 -37.52 -20.49 -8.13
C ARG A 229 -36.08 -20.30 -8.58
N LEU A 230 -35.22 -21.29 -8.33
CA LEU A 230 -33.81 -21.25 -8.76
C LEU A 230 -33.70 -21.09 -10.28
N GLU A 231 -34.44 -21.90 -11.04
CA GLU A 231 -34.46 -21.83 -12.51
C GLU A 231 -35.03 -20.49 -13.02
N THR A 232 -36.03 -19.94 -12.34
CA THR A 232 -36.60 -18.63 -12.69
C THR A 232 -35.59 -17.51 -12.48
N VAL A 233 -34.89 -17.50 -11.32
CA VAL A 233 -33.86 -16.50 -11.02
C VAL A 233 -32.69 -16.64 -11.99
N ALA A 234 -32.22 -17.86 -12.23
CA ALA A 234 -31.13 -18.12 -13.17
C ALA A 234 -31.48 -17.62 -14.58
N LYS A 235 -32.67 -17.95 -15.08
CA LYS A 235 -33.13 -17.50 -16.40
C LYS A 235 -33.24 -15.98 -16.48
N ALA A 236 -33.74 -15.32 -15.43
CA ALA A 236 -33.89 -13.87 -15.39
C ALA A 236 -32.53 -13.15 -15.37
N ALA A 237 -31.56 -13.71 -14.66
CA ALA A 237 -30.20 -13.16 -14.53
C ALA A 237 -29.22 -13.64 -15.61
N GLY A 238 -29.63 -14.57 -16.50
CA GLY A 238 -28.76 -15.16 -17.51
C GLY A 238 -27.66 -16.07 -16.92
N LEU A 239 -27.93 -16.70 -15.78
CA LEU A 239 -27.01 -17.59 -15.09
C LEU A 239 -27.19 -19.05 -15.54
N ASP A 240 -26.07 -19.77 -15.61
CA ASP A 240 -26.05 -21.18 -16.02
C ASP A 240 -25.98 -22.13 -14.82
N LEU A 241 -26.97 -23.02 -14.73
CA LEU A 241 -27.10 -24.03 -13.68
C LEU A 241 -26.63 -25.43 -14.13
N ASP A 242 -26.06 -25.55 -15.33
CA ASP A 242 -25.54 -26.82 -15.82
C ASP A 242 -24.46 -27.37 -14.86
N ASP A 243 -24.47 -28.69 -14.70
CA ASP A 243 -23.61 -29.46 -13.78
C ASP A 243 -23.69 -29.07 -12.30
N VAL A 244 -24.71 -28.30 -11.90
CA VAL A 244 -24.98 -27.97 -10.49
C VAL A 244 -26.04 -28.91 -9.91
N GLU A 245 -25.71 -29.54 -8.79
CA GLU A 245 -26.66 -30.39 -8.06
C GLU A 245 -27.74 -29.54 -7.37
N ILE A 246 -29.01 -29.93 -7.51
CA ILE A 246 -30.15 -29.23 -6.92
C ILE A 246 -30.98 -30.18 -6.07
N GLU A 247 -31.04 -29.90 -4.78
CA GLU A 247 -31.90 -30.54 -3.78
C GLU A 247 -33.22 -29.76 -3.69
N ASP A 248 -34.23 -30.27 -4.40
CA ASP A 248 -35.53 -29.60 -4.55
C ASP A 248 -36.38 -29.73 -3.27
N VAL A 249 -36.66 -28.59 -2.65
CA VAL A 249 -37.43 -28.49 -1.41
C VAL A 249 -38.38 -27.29 -1.46
N GLY A 250 -39.53 -27.41 -0.79
CA GLY A 250 -40.65 -26.48 -1.01
C GLY A 250 -40.45 -25.03 -0.53
N HIS A 251 -39.60 -24.77 0.46
CA HIS A 251 -39.44 -23.45 1.08
C HIS A 251 -38.12 -23.30 1.86
N SER A 252 -37.86 -22.10 2.38
CA SER A 252 -36.61 -21.72 3.07
C SER A 252 -36.29 -22.55 4.31
N HIS A 253 -37.27 -22.79 5.20
CA HIS A 253 -37.04 -23.65 6.37
C HIS A 253 -36.70 -25.10 5.98
N ALA A 254 -37.35 -25.64 4.95
CA ALA A 254 -37.06 -26.98 4.44
C ALA A 254 -35.65 -27.04 3.83
N ALA A 255 -35.22 -25.97 3.15
CA ALA A 255 -33.86 -25.85 2.65
C ALA A 255 -32.81 -25.83 3.76
N ALA A 256 -33.03 -25.06 4.83
CA ALA A 256 -32.13 -25.04 5.98
C ALA A 256 -32.02 -26.41 6.64
N ALA A 257 -33.15 -27.08 6.90
CA ALA A 257 -33.16 -28.42 7.48
C ALA A 257 -32.46 -29.46 6.58
N ARG A 258 -32.74 -29.44 5.27
CA ARG A 258 -32.13 -30.36 4.30
C ARG A 258 -30.63 -30.14 4.19
N ALA A 259 -30.17 -28.89 4.14
CA ALA A 259 -28.75 -28.58 4.07
C ALA A 259 -27.98 -29.09 5.31
N VAL A 260 -28.56 -28.94 6.50
CA VAL A 260 -28.02 -29.50 7.74
C VAL A 260 -27.96 -31.02 7.70
N GLU A 261 -29.00 -31.68 7.19
CA GLU A 261 -29.03 -33.14 7.01
C GLU A 261 -27.89 -33.61 6.09
N LEU A 262 -27.67 -32.93 4.97
CA LEU A 262 -26.57 -33.21 4.04
C LEU A 262 -25.21 -33.07 4.73
N ALA A 263 -25.00 -32.00 5.51
CA ALA A 263 -23.76 -31.78 6.23
C ALA A 263 -23.52 -32.87 7.29
N ARG A 264 -24.55 -33.25 8.06
CA ARG A 264 -24.46 -34.35 9.03
C ARG A 264 -24.13 -35.69 8.40
N ALA A 265 -24.65 -35.93 7.20
CA ALA A 265 -24.37 -37.14 6.42
C ALA A 265 -22.99 -37.12 5.75
N GLY A 266 -22.20 -36.05 5.90
CA GLY A 266 -20.90 -35.90 5.25
C GLY A 266 -21.01 -35.73 3.72
N LYS A 267 -22.17 -35.32 3.21
CA LYS A 267 -22.39 -35.09 1.77
C LYS A 267 -21.96 -33.70 1.31
N VAL A 268 -21.81 -32.77 2.24
CA VAL A 268 -21.27 -31.43 2.02
C VAL A 268 -20.36 -31.07 3.20
N ASP A 269 -19.34 -30.27 2.94
CA ASP A 269 -18.31 -29.87 3.90
C ASP A 269 -18.59 -28.49 4.51
N ALA A 270 -19.40 -27.68 3.83
CA ALA A 270 -19.76 -26.32 4.25
C ALA A 270 -21.22 -25.99 3.96
N LEU A 271 -21.76 -25.04 4.73
CA LEU A 271 -23.07 -24.43 4.51
C LEU A 271 -22.89 -22.94 4.18
N MET A 272 -23.51 -22.48 3.09
CA MET A 272 -23.55 -21.08 2.70
C MET A 272 -25.00 -20.60 2.74
N LYS A 273 -25.24 -19.51 3.49
CA LYS A 273 -26.56 -18.86 3.54
C LYS A 273 -26.83 -18.15 2.20
N GLY A 274 -27.96 -18.46 1.57
CA GLY A 274 -28.53 -17.72 0.44
C GLY A 274 -29.46 -16.59 0.88
N SER A 275 -30.65 -16.49 0.27
CA SER A 275 -31.58 -15.36 0.47
C SER A 275 -32.55 -15.50 1.64
N LEU A 276 -32.53 -16.62 2.37
CA LEU A 276 -33.34 -16.81 3.58
C LEU A 276 -32.92 -15.91 4.74
N HIS A 277 -33.78 -15.76 5.76
CA HIS A 277 -33.43 -15.00 6.95
C HIS A 277 -32.40 -15.74 7.81
N THR A 278 -31.55 -15.00 8.52
CA THR A 278 -30.40 -15.58 9.24
C THR A 278 -30.83 -16.46 10.42
N ASP A 279 -31.98 -16.17 11.03
CA ASP A 279 -32.56 -17.01 12.09
C ASP A 279 -33.03 -18.38 11.59
N GLU A 280 -33.58 -18.48 10.38
CA GLU A 280 -33.98 -19.75 9.76
C GLU A 280 -32.76 -20.64 9.51
N PHE A 281 -31.70 -20.04 8.98
CA PHE A 281 -30.44 -20.72 8.68
C PHE A 281 -29.73 -21.17 9.97
N ILE A 282 -29.50 -20.24 10.90
CA ILE A 282 -28.81 -20.53 12.17
C ILE A 282 -29.67 -21.42 13.06
N GLY A 283 -31.00 -21.23 13.06
CA GLY A 283 -31.94 -22.04 13.84
C GLY A 283 -31.86 -23.52 13.48
N ALA A 284 -31.83 -23.86 12.18
CA ALA A 284 -31.63 -25.23 11.74
C ALA A 284 -30.24 -25.76 12.12
N ALA A 285 -29.18 -24.97 11.93
CA ALA A 285 -27.82 -25.38 12.27
C ALA A 285 -27.61 -25.57 13.79
N LEU A 286 -28.35 -24.84 14.62
CA LEU A 286 -28.28 -24.89 16.09
C LEU A 286 -29.41 -25.70 16.74
N ASP A 287 -30.13 -26.50 15.97
CA ASP A 287 -31.07 -27.46 16.53
C ASP A 287 -30.35 -28.46 17.46
N ARG A 288 -31.00 -28.85 18.57
CA ARG A 288 -30.37 -29.68 19.61
C ARG A 288 -30.18 -31.13 19.19
N GLU A 289 -31.07 -31.66 18.36
CA GLU A 289 -31.09 -33.07 17.99
C GLU A 289 -30.61 -33.26 16.54
N LEU A 290 -31.11 -32.41 15.65
CA LEU A 290 -30.93 -32.49 14.20
C LEU A 290 -29.88 -31.50 13.67
N GLY A 291 -29.35 -30.59 14.50
CA GLY A 291 -28.40 -29.55 14.11
C GLY A 291 -26.95 -30.00 13.98
N LEU A 292 -26.04 -29.04 13.86
CA LEU A 292 -24.58 -29.22 13.76
C LEU A 292 -23.85 -28.84 15.05
N ARG A 293 -24.57 -28.84 16.17
CA ARG A 293 -24.01 -28.40 17.46
C ARG A 293 -22.92 -29.33 17.94
N THR A 294 -21.90 -28.73 18.52
CA THR A 294 -20.87 -29.41 19.30
C THR A 294 -20.96 -28.96 20.75
N ALA A 295 -20.03 -29.43 21.59
CA ALA A 295 -19.86 -28.92 22.96
C ALA A 295 -19.33 -27.48 23.01
N ARG A 296 -18.93 -26.89 21.87
CA ARG A 296 -18.38 -25.54 21.78
C ARG A 296 -19.42 -24.54 21.28
N ARG A 297 -19.23 -23.27 21.67
CA ARG A 297 -20.04 -22.15 21.23
C ARG A 297 -19.82 -21.85 19.74
N PHE A 298 -20.90 -21.48 19.07
CA PHE A 298 -20.85 -20.96 17.70
C PHE A 298 -20.43 -19.49 17.73
N SER A 299 -19.43 -19.13 16.93
CA SER A 299 -18.90 -17.76 16.86
C SER A 299 -18.67 -17.34 15.43
N HIS A 300 -18.76 -16.04 15.17
CA HIS A 300 -18.47 -15.46 13.87
C HIS A 300 -17.04 -14.93 13.80
N CYS A 301 -16.34 -15.17 12.70
CA CYS A 301 -14.99 -14.68 12.43
C CYS A 301 -14.93 -13.95 11.08
N TYR A 302 -14.47 -12.70 11.07
CA TYR A 302 -14.05 -12.02 9.84
C TYR A 302 -12.56 -12.23 9.62
N LEU A 303 -12.16 -12.73 8.45
CA LEU A 303 -10.80 -12.58 7.96
C LEU A 303 -10.70 -11.26 7.19
N MET A 304 -9.92 -10.31 7.71
CA MET A 304 -9.78 -8.97 7.15
C MET A 304 -8.35 -8.70 6.69
N GLN A 305 -8.22 -8.00 5.58
CA GLN A 305 -6.98 -7.34 5.17
C GLN A 305 -7.28 -5.88 4.92
N THR A 306 -6.50 -4.99 5.52
CA THR A 306 -6.66 -3.55 5.34
C THR A 306 -5.32 -2.94 4.89
N PRO A 307 -5.34 -1.82 4.14
CA PRO A 307 -4.10 -1.14 3.75
C PRO A 307 -3.22 -0.74 4.94
N GLY A 308 -3.81 -0.55 6.12
CA GLY A 308 -3.11 -0.13 7.32
C GLY A 308 -2.45 -1.25 8.13
N TYR A 309 -2.58 -2.51 7.72
CA TYR A 309 -2.06 -3.65 8.49
C TYR A 309 -1.35 -4.66 7.58
N PRO A 310 -0.10 -5.09 7.91
CA PRO A 310 0.79 -5.75 6.96
C PRO A 310 0.42 -7.22 6.63
N ARG A 311 -0.56 -7.80 7.32
CA ARG A 311 -0.98 -9.21 7.16
C ARG A 311 -2.49 -9.33 7.35
N PRO A 312 -3.15 -10.37 6.78
CA PRO A 312 -4.52 -10.69 7.16
C PRO A 312 -4.65 -10.95 8.66
N PHE A 313 -5.78 -10.57 9.24
CA PHE A 313 -6.08 -10.78 10.66
C PHE A 313 -7.54 -11.18 10.85
N ILE A 314 -7.81 -11.88 11.95
CA ILE A 314 -9.16 -12.36 12.27
C ILE A 314 -9.77 -11.47 13.35
N ILE A 315 -11.00 -10.99 13.13
CA ILE A 315 -11.83 -10.36 14.15
C ILE A 315 -12.98 -11.30 14.51
N THR A 316 -13.13 -11.59 15.80
CA THR A 316 -14.23 -12.40 16.35
C THR A 316 -14.58 -11.90 17.76
N ASP A 317 -15.84 -11.87 18.21
CA ASP A 317 -17.09 -12.09 17.47
C ASP A 317 -17.75 -10.75 17.13
N ALA A 318 -18.17 -10.57 15.87
CA ALA A 318 -18.74 -9.31 15.38
C ALA A 318 -20.24 -9.39 15.02
N ALA A 319 -20.86 -10.57 15.10
CA ALA A 319 -22.21 -10.77 14.52
C ALA A 319 -23.13 -11.73 15.31
N ILE A 320 -22.59 -12.65 16.10
CA ILE A 320 -23.37 -13.70 16.75
C ILE A 320 -23.43 -13.49 18.27
N ASN A 321 -22.28 -13.41 18.91
CA ASN A 321 -22.20 -13.28 20.36
C ASN A 321 -22.26 -11.81 20.77
N ILE A 322 -23.43 -11.35 21.21
CA ILE A 322 -23.71 -9.92 21.49
C ILE A 322 -22.90 -9.40 22.70
N ALA A 323 -22.84 -10.17 23.78
CA ALA A 323 -22.14 -9.80 25.02
C ALA A 323 -21.54 -11.05 25.69
N PRO A 324 -20.45 -11.62 25.12
CA PRO A 324 -19.78 -12.77 25.72
C PRO A 324 -19.11 -12.39 27.06
N ASP A 325 -19.05 -13.35 27.98
CA ASP A 325 -18.33 -13.26 29.25
C ASP A 325 -17.19 -14.30 29.31
N LEU A 326 -16.51 -14.41 30.45
CA LEU A 326 -15.40 -15.35 30.64
C LEU A 326 -15.85 -16.78 30.98
N ASP A 327 -17.10 -16.96 31.39
CA ASP A 327 -17.58 -18.21 32.00
C ASP A 327 -18.20 -19.18 30.98
N ALA A 328 -18.20 -18.81 29.69
CA ALA A 328 -19.16 -19.38 28.75
C ALA A 328 -18.66 -19.54 27.30
#